data_AF-A0A7C5IB91-F1
#
_entry.id   AF-A0A7C5IB91-F1
#
_cell.length_a   1.000
_cell.length_b   1.000
_cell.length_c   1.000
_cell.angle_alpha   90.00
_cell.angle_beta   90.00
_cell.angle_gamma   90.00
#
_symmetry.space_group_name_H-M   'P 1'
#
loop_
_entity.id
_entity.type
_entity.pdbx_description
1 polymer ?
#
loop_
_entity_poly.entity_id
_entity_poly.type
_entity_poly.pdbx_seq_one_letter_code
_entity_poly.pdbx_strand_id
1 'polypeptide(L)'
;MKAEYFPYGIQFHREQWERLDLDEVRRSLGSAPPVLFFRHLAARLNRDNRPVQARELNLFALLNRVFRHVVAHYATDQVPDALALAAVRADLDLDVGPLRATLLAMVGDFPPTQVIDGLEAPVAFLTANPERPRITLLEVLLVKVAAENPAVDPFRAILDDSSLAENSPYLQAVARIEDALR
;
A
#
# COMPACT_ATOMS: atom_id res chain seq x y z
N MET A 1 3.02 16.61 11.66
CA MET A 1 2.84 15.16 11.43
C MET A 1 2.58 15.00 9.93
N LYS A 2 3.52 14.43 9.17
CA LYS A 2 3.29 14.17 7.73
C LYS A 2 2.06 13.26 7.65
N ALA A 3 1.08 13.57 6.80
CA ALA A 3 -0.09 12.71 6.62
C ALA A 3 0.38 11.30 6.24
N GLU A 4 -0.18 10.26 6.88
CA GLU A 4 0.12 8.88 6.50
C GLU A 4 -0.35 8.66 5.04
N TYR A 5 0.52 8.06 4.22
CA TYR A 5 0.22 7.77 2.81
C TYR A 5 -1.04 6.91 2.69
N PHE A 6 -1.19 5.92 3.57
CA PHE A 6 -2.37 5.08 3.69
C PHE A 6 -3.13 5.31 4.99
N PRO A 7 -4.46 5.14 4.99
CA PRO A 7 -5.24 5.20 6.22
C PRO A 7 -4.81 4.09 7.18
N TYR A 8 -4.46 4.46 8.40
CA TYR A 8 -4.04 3.55 9.46
C TYR A 8 -2.80 2.68 9.10
N GLY A 9 -2.00 3.12 8.12
CA GLY A 9 -0.75 2.46 7.73
C GLY A 9 -0.88 1.13 6.97
N ILE A 10 -2.07 0.77 6.49
CA ILE A 10 -2.35 -0.48 5.75
C ILE A 10 -2.79 -0.16 4.31
N GLN A 11 -2.25 -0.90 3.35
CA GLN A 11 -2.67 -0.87 1.95
C GLN A 11 -4.01 -1.58 1.76
N PHE A 12 -5.12 -0.90 2.05
CA PHE A 12 -6.44 -1.48 1.87
C PHE A 12 -6.84 -1.53 0.40
N HIS A 13 -7.26 -2.69 -0.08
CA HIS A 13 -7.92 -2.82 -1.38
C HIS A 13 -9.22 -2.01 -1.38
N ARG A 14 -9.42 -1.17 -2.41
CA ARG A 14 -10.56 -0.24 -2.55
C ARG A 14 -11.89 -0.95 -2.42
N GLU A 15 -12.07 -2.05 -3.14
CA GLU A 15 -13.34 -2.79 -3.11
C GLU A 15 -13.67 -3.28 -1.69
N GLN A 16 -12.67 -3.72 -0.93
CA GLN A 16 -12.90 -4.15 0.45
C GLN A 16 -13.15 -2.98 1.39
N TRP A 17 -12.49 -1.84 1.15
CA TRP A 17 -12.75 -0.60 1.88
C TRP A 17 -14.23 -0.19 1.75
N GLU A 18 -14.75 -0.23 0.53
CA GLU A 18 -16.15 0.09 0.21
C GLU A 18 -17.12 -0.98 0.71
N ARG A 19 -16.85 -2.27 0.44
CA ARG A 19 -17.69 -3.40 0.88
C ARG A 19 -17.84 -3.46 2.40
N LEU A 20 -16.77 -3.16 3.11
CA LEU A 20 -16.78 -3.14 4.58
C LEU A 20 -17.22 -1.79 5.13
N ASP A 21 -17.62 -0.79 4.32
CA ASP A 21 -18.06 0.56 4.72
C ASP A 21 -17.08 1.26 5.69
N LEU A 22 -15.77 1.13 5.44
CA LEU A 22 -14.73 1.60 6.36
C LEU A 22 -14.71 3.13 6.51
N ASP A 23 -15.28 3.87 5.57
CA ASP A 23 -15.48 5.32 5.70
C ASP A 23 -16.45 5.69 6.82
N GLU A 24 -17.52 4.93 7.01
CA GLU A 24 -18.43 5.15 8.14
C GLU A 24 -17.68 4.94 9.47
N VAL A 25 -16.89 3.86 9.60
CA VAL A 25 -16.11 3.58 10.81
C VAL A 25 -15.09 4.67 11.05
N ARG A 26 -14.31 5.05 10.02
CA ARG A 26 -13.31 6.12 10.11
C ARG A 26 -13.94 7.44 10.56
N ARG A 27 -15.07 7.84 9.98
CA ARG A 27 -15.81 9.05 10.36
C ARG A 27 -16.34 8.98 11.78
N SER A 28 -16.92 7.84 12.18
CA SER A 28 -17.49 7.64 13.53
C SER A 28 -16.43 7.70 14.63
N LEU A 29 -15.19 7.27 14.32
CA LEU A 29 -14.09 7.25 15.27
C LEU A 29 -13.41 8.61 15.41
N GLY A 30 -13.41 9.46 14.38
CA GLY A 30 -12.79 10.78 14.43
C GLY A 30 -11.32 10.71 14.86
N SER A 31 -10.98 11.33 16.00
CA SER A 31 -9.63 11.35 16.57
C SER A 31 -9.33 10.17 17.50
N ALA A 32 -10.20 9.17 17.56
CA ALA A 32 -10.01 8.04 18.45
C ALA A 32 -8.77 7.19 18.08
N PRO A 33 -8.19 6.46 19.04
CA PRO A 33 -6.99 5.66 18.80
C PRO A 33 -7.18 4.62 17.68
N PRO A 34 -6.17 4.39 16.81
CA PRO A 34 -6.23 3.42 15.71
C PRO A 34 -6.66 2.01 16.11
N VAL A 35 -6.38 1.58 17.36
CA VAL A 35 -6.80 0.27 17.86
C VAL A 35 -8.32 0.07 17.82
N LEU A 36 -9.12 1.14 17.96
CA LEU A 36 -10.58 1.04 17.83
C LEU A 36 -10.98 0.77 16.38
N PHE A 37 -10.31 1.39 15.40
CA PHE A 37 -10.53 1.10 13.99
C PHE A 37 -10.29 -0.38 13.69
N PHE A 38 -9.16 -0.93 14.16
CA PHE A 38 -8.86 -2.35 13.97
C PHE A 38 -9.86 -3.30 14.65
N ARG A 39 -10.48 -2.88 15.77
CA ARG A 39 -11.57 -3.64 16.41
C ARG A 39 -12.82 -3.68 15.54
N HIS A 40 -13.22 -2.55 14.97
CA HIS A 40 -14.36 -2.50 14.06
C HIS A 40 -14.09 -3.27 12.77
N LEU A 41 -12.89 -3.13 12.20
CA LEU A 41 -12.47 -3.87 11.01
C LEU A 41 -12.49 -5.39 11.26
N ALA A 42 -11.88 -5.86 12.35
CA ALA A 42 -11.92 -7.27 12.73
C ALA A 42 -13.36 -7.76 12.91
N ALA A 43 -14.22 -6.99 13.59
CA ALA A 43 -15.63 -7.36 13.77
C ALA A 43 -16.39 -7.47 12.44
N ARG A 44 -16.06 -6.66 11.44
CA ARG A 44 -16.66 -6.73 10.10
C ARG A 44 -16.12 -7.92 9.30
N LEU A 45 -14.82 -8.17 9.32
CA LEU A 45 -14.19 -9.34 8.68
C LEU A 45 -14.71 -10.67 9.24
N ASN A 46 -14.95 -10.72 10.55
CA ASN A 46 -15.43 -11.92 11.25
C ASN A 46 -16.87 -12.29 10.88
N ARG A 47 -17.66 -11.39 10.27
CA ARG A 47 -19.01 -11.72 9.78
C ARG A 47 -18.97 -12.74 8.63
N ASP A 48 -17.86 -12.79 7.90
CA ASP A 48 -17.63 -13.73 6.81
C ASP A 48 -16.99 -15.05 7.30
N ASN A 49 -17.11 -15.37 8.60
CA ASN A 49 -16.56 -16.56 9.26
C ASN A 49 -15.02 -16.72 9.19
N ARG A 50 -14.28 -15.64 8.96
CA ARG A 50 -12.81 -15.64 9.05
C ARG A 50 -12.39 -15.07 10.40
N PRO A 51 -11.77 -15.85 11.32
CA PRO A 51 -11.36 -15.32 12.61
C PRO A 51 -10.14 -14.41 12.45
N VAL A 52 -10.37 -13.10 12.46
CA VAL A 52 -9.34 -12.05 12.46
C VAL A 52 -9.37 -11.31 13.78
N GLN A 53 -8.18 -11.09 14.35
CA GLN A 53 -8.05 -10.35 15.60
C GLN A 53 -7.54 -8.94 15.34
N ALA A 54 -8.14 -7.96 16.02
CA ALA A 54 -7.72 -6.55 15.93
C ALA A 54 -6.22 -6.36 16.23
N ARG A 55 -5.64 -7.20 17.10
CA ARG A 55 -4.21 -7.17 17.44
C ARG A 55 -3.32 -7.54 16.25
N GLU A 56 -3.76 -8.45 15.38
CA GLU A 56 -3.01 -8.90 14.20
C GLU A 56 -2.98 -7.79 13.16
N LEU A 57 -4.13 -7.14 12.92
CA LEU A 57 -4.24 -5.96 12.05
C LEU A 57 -3.36 -4.81 12.55
N ASN A 58 -3.40 -4.52 13.86
CA ASN A 58 -2.57 -3.47 14.45
C ASN A 58 -1.06 -3.80 14.36
N LEU A 59 -0.68 -5.07 14.57
CA LEU A 59 0.70 -5.52 14.41
C LEU A 59 1.16 -5.36 12.96
N PHE A 60 0.33 -5.75 11.98
CA PHE A 60 0.64 -5.57 10.56
C PHE A 60 0.82 -4.09 10.19
N ALA A 61 -0.07 -3.21 10.67
CA ALA A 61 0.06 -1.76 10.47
C ALA A 61 1.37 -1.21 11.07
N LEU A 62 1.76 -1.67 12.26
CA LEU A 62 3.03 -1.31 12.88
C LEU A 62 4.21 -1.81 12.06
N LEU A 63 4.16 -3.05 11.59
CA LEU A 63 5.22 -3.66 10.79
C LEU A 63 5.44 -2.88 9.48
N ASN A 64 4.36 -2.51 8.78
CA ASN A 64 4.46 -1.69 7.57
C ASN A 64 5.07 -0.32 7.85
N ARG A 65 4.76 0.31 8.98
CA ARG A 65 5.42 1.57 9.39
C ARG A 65 6.90 1.38 9.63
N VAL A 66 7.31 0.29 10.26
CA VAL A 66 8.73 -0.05 10.45
C VAL A 66 9.40 -0.28 9.10
N PHE A 67 8.81 -1.05 8.18
CA PHE A 67 9.39 -1.29 6.85
C PHE A 67 9.58 0.00 6.06
N ARG A 68 8.56 0.86 6.01
CA ARG A 68 8.68 2.19 5.38
C ARG A 68 9.80 3.02 6.00
N HIS A 69 9.91 2.99 7.33
CA HIS A 69 10.96 3.72 8.04
C HIS A 69 12.36 3.18 7.71
N VAL A 70 12.55 1.86 7.71
CA VAL A 70 13.83 1.21 7.36
C VAL A 70 14.23 1.56 5.92
N VAL A 71 13.30 1.47 4.96
CA VAL A 71 13.60 1.81 3.57
C VAL A 71 13.88 3.30 3.41
N ALA A 72 13.13 4.19 4.07
CA ALA A 72 13.38 5.63 4.03
C ALA A 72 14.75 5.99 4.62
N HIS A 73 15.15 5.35 5.71
CA HIS A 73 16.47 5.52 6.32
C HIS A 73 17.58 5.02 5.38
N TYR A 74 17.42 3.83 4.79
CA TYR A 74 18.37 3.31 3.80
C TYR A 74 18.52 4.24 2.57
N ALA A 75 17.39 4.73 2.07
CA ALA A 75 17.33 5.64 0.91
C ALA A 75 17.81 7.06 1.20
N THR A 76 18.03 7.42 2.47
CA THR A 76 18.59 8.72 2.87
C THR A 76 20.07 8.61 3.21
N ASP A 77 20.45 7.59 3.98
CA ASP A 77 21.76 7.56 4.65
C ASP A 77 22.77 6.60 3.99
N GLN A 78 22.31 5.64 3.17
CA GLN A 78 23.20 4.66 2.53
C GLN A 78 23.26 4.85 1.02
N VAL A 79 22.10 4.80 0.35
CA VAL A 79 22.01 4.95 -1.10
C VAL A 79 20.87 5.92 -1.43
N PRO A 80 21.18 7.22 -1.61
CA PRO A 80 20.21 8.20 -2.06
C PRO A 80 19.42 7.72 -3.26
N ASP A 81 18.09 7.77 -3.17
CA ASP A 81 17.17 7.38 -4.24
C ASP A 81 17.33 5.92 -4.72
N ALA A 82 17.73 5.00 -3.83
CA ALA A 82 17.97 3.58 -4.15
C ALA A 82 16.89 2.94 -5.04
N LEU A 83 15.61 3.19 -4.76
CA LEU A 83 14.50 2.62 -5.53
C LEU A 83 14.38 3.23 -6.94
N ALA A 84 14.61 4.53 -7.08
CA ALA A 84 14.58 5.17 -8.40
C ALA A 84 15.79 4.72 -9.23
N LEU A 85 16.97 4.59 -8.61
CA LEU A 85 18.16 4.03 -9.26
C LEU A 85 17.94 2.58 -9.69
N ALA A 86 17.29 1.76 -8.86
CA ALA A 86 16.93 0.40 -9.23
C ALA A 86 15.97 0.35 -10.42
N ALA A 87 14.95 1.22 -10.46
CA ALA A 87 14.06 1.33 -11.61
C ALA A 87 14.83 1.70 -12.90
N VAL A 88 15.75 2.68 -12.83
CA VAL A 88 16.59 3.05 -13.98
C VAL A 88 17.49 1.90 -14.44
N ARG A 89 18.15 1.20 -13.50
CA ARG A 89 18.98 0.01 -13.82
C ARG A 89 18.16 -1.13 -14.42
N ALA A 90 16.91 -1.25 -13.97
CA ALA A 90 15.95 -2.18 -14.50
C ALA A 90 15.37 -1.74 -15.86
N ASP A 91 15.77 -0.60 -16.43
CA ASP A 91 15.20 0.00 -17.65
C ASP A 91 13.68 0.18 -17.53
N LEU A 92 13.27 0.78 -16.41
CA LEU A 92 11.89 1.14 -16.09
C LEU A 92 11.80 2.62 -15.72
N ASP A 93 10.80 3.29 -16.29
CA ASP A 93 10.51 4.70 -16.04
C ASP A 93 9.30 4.86 -15.11
N LEU A 94 9.40 5.77 -14.13
CA LEU A 94 8.35 6.02 -13.14
C LEU A 94 7.17 6.82 -13.71
N ASP A 95 7.41 7.58 -14.78
CA ASP A 95 6.47 8.52 -15.38
C ASP A 95 5.82 7.96 -16.65
N VAL A 96 6.46 7.00 -17.32
CA VAL A 96 5.92 6.35 -18.53
C VAL A 96 6.08 4.82 -18.56
N GLY A 97 5.36 4.17 -19.48
CA GLY A 97 5.55 2.76 -19.77
C GLY A 97 4.98 1.77 -18.74
N PRO A 98 5.50 0.53 -18.68
CA PRO A 98 4.96 -0.56 -17.88
C PRO A 98 4.95 -0.29 -16.37
N LEU A 99 6.01 0.33 -15.85
CA LEU A 99 6.09 0.68 -14.43
C LEU A 99 5.08 1.77 -14.09
N ARG A 100 4.94 2.81 -14.92
CA ARG A 100 3.88 3.81 -14.73
C ARG A 100 2.48 3.20 -14.66
N ALA A 101 2.16 2.24 -15.54
CA ALA A 101 0.88 1.54 -15.52
C ALA A 101 0.67 0.78 -14.20
N THR A 102 1.74 0.13 -13.69
CA THR A 102 1.73 -0.54 -12.38
C THR A 102 1.46 0.44 -11.23
N LEU A 103 2.12 1.61 -11.23
CA LEU A 103 1.89 2.63 -10.20
C LEU A 103 0.47 3.18 -10.24
N LEU A 104 -0.10 3.37 -11.43
CA LEU A 104 -1.50 3.81 -11.60
C LEU A 104 -2.48 2.76 -11.09
N ALA A 105 -2.29 1.49 -11.45
CA ALA A 105 -3.10 0.39 -10.94
C ALA A 105 -3.00 0.30 -9.42
N MET A 106 -1.79 0.42 -8.85
CA MET A 106 -1.56 0.46 -7.41
C MET A 106 -2.36 1.55 -6.71
N VAL A 107 -2.37 2.79 -7.23
CA VAL A 107 -3.15 3.90 -6.65
C VAL A 107 -4.67 3.71 -6.87
N GLY A 108 -5.07 2.98 -7.90
CA GLY A 108 -6.46 2.60 -8.15
C GLY A 108 -6.97 1.58 -7.15
N ASP A 109 -6.26 0.45 -7.05
CA ASP A 109 -6.62 -0.74 -6.27
C ASP A 109 -6.33 -0.53 -4.78
N PHE A 110 -5.24 0.14 -4.45
CA PHE A 110 -4.82 0.49 -3.09
C PHE A 110 -4.68 2.00 -2.97
N PRO A 111 -5.80 2.73 -2.82
CA PRO A 111 -5.76 4.18 -2.84
C PRO A 111 -5.12 4.78 -1.59
N PRO A 112 -4.25 5.79 -1.74
CA PRO A 112 -3.75 6.58 -0.63
C PRO A 112 -4.87 7.43 -0.02
N THR A 113 -4.63 7.95 1.19
CA THR A 113 -5.62 8.73 1.97
C THR A 113 -6.26 9.86 1.14
N GLN A 114 -5.48 10.60 0.35
CA GLN A 114 -5.96 11.72 -0.47
C GLN A 114 -6.92 11.27 -1.58
N VAL A 115 -6.73 10.07 -2.11
CA VAL A 115 -7.59 9.49 -3.16
C VAL A 115 -8.85 8.89 -2.54
N ILE A 116 -8.74 8.26 -1.36
CA ILE A 116 -9.90 7.80 -0.58
C ILE A 116 -10.80 8.98 -0.20
N ASP A 117 -10.21 10.10 0.23
CA ASP A 117 -10.93 11.30 0.62
C ASP A 117 -11.53 12.07 -0.58
N GLY A 118 -11.31 11.59 -1.81
CA GLY A 118 -11.79 12.24 -3.03
C GLY A 118 -11.13 13.59 -3.31
N LEU A 119 -10.01 13.90 -2.65
CA LEU A 119 -9.28 15.15 -2.83
C LEU A 119 -8.49 15.15 -4.15
N GLU A 120 -8.02 13.98 -4.59
CA GLU A 120 -7.23 13.82 -5.80
C GLU A 120 -7.66 12.57 -6.59
N ALA A 121 -7.68 12.67 -7.91
CA ALA A 121 -7.82 11.50 -8.78
C ALA A 121 -6.48 10.72 -8.85
N PRO A 122 -6.48 9.39 -9.12
CA PRO A 122 -5.25 8.58 -9.14
C PRO A 122 -4.10 9.13 -10.00
N VAL A 123 -4.43 9.60 -11.22
CA VAL A 123 -3.44 10.20 -12.14
C VAL A 123 -2.87 11.49 -11.56
N ALA A 124 -3.76 12.39 -11.11
CA ALA A 124 -3.38 13.67 -10.51
C ALA A 124 -2.57 13.46 -9.24
N PHE A 125 -2.89 12.41 -8.47
CA PHE A 125 -2.12 12.01 -7.31
C PHE A 125 -0.68 11.75 -7.74
N LEU A 126 -0.42 10.80 -8.63
CA LEU A 126 0.95 10.44 -9.01
C LEU A 126 1.75 11.58 -9.64
N THR A 127 1.12 12.54 -10.33
CA THR A 127 1.83 13.64 -11.00
C THR A 127 2.03 14.88 -10.14
N ALA A 128 1.43 14.97 -8.94
CA ALA A 128 1.47 16.22 -8.18
C ALA A 128 2.88 16.62 -7.72
N ASN A 129 3.78 15.65 -7.55
CA ASN A 129 5.20 15.91 -7.25
C ASN A 129 6.06 14.68 -7.61
N PRO A 130 7.38 14.86 -7.81
CA PRO A 130 8.27 13.77 -8.22
C PRO A 130 8.51 12.72 -7.12
N GLU A 131 8.15 12.97 -5.85
CA GLU A 131 8.29 11.98 -4.79
C GLU A 131 7.20 10.93 -4.83
N ARG A 132 5.98 11.27 -5.28
CA ARG A 132 4.82 10.37 -5.24
C ARG A 132 5.05 9.07 -6.01
N PRO A 133 5.54 9.06 -7.26
CA PRO A 133 5.85 7.81 -7.96
C PRO A 133 6.87 6.95 -7.22
N ARG A 134 7.89 7.56 -6.59
CA ARG A 134 8.90 6.85 -5.79
C ARG A 134 8.31 6.21 -4.53
N ILE A 135 7.45 6.94 -3.83
CA ILE A 135 6.75 6.41 -2.65
C ILE A 135 5.78 5.30 -3.06
N THR A 136 5.02 5.49 -4.16
CA THR A 136 4.13 4.43 -4.68
C THR A 136 4.92 3.18 -5.06
N LEU A 137 6.10 3.30 -5.65
CA LEU A 137 6.96 2.15 -5.95
C LEU A 137 7.36 1.39 -4.68
N LEU A 138 7.70 2.08 -3.58
CA LEU A 138 7.93 1.42 -2.30
C LEU A 138 6.69 0.62 -1.86
N GLU A 139 5.50 1.21 -1.98
CA GLU A 139 4.27 0.53 -1.57
C GLU A 139 3.95 -0.69 -2.44
N VAL A 140 4.27 -0.65 -3.74
CA VAL A 140 4.18 -1.83 -4.62
C VAL A 140 5.04 -2.98 -4.10
N LEU A 141 6.28 -2.70 -3.69
CA LEU A 141 7.17 -3.72 -3.12
C LEU A 141 6.64 -4.24 -1.77
N LEU A 142 6.07 -3.38 -0.93
CA LEU A 142 5.49 -3.80 0.35
C LEU A 142 4.23 -4.65 0.17
N VAL A 143 3.41 -4.37 -0.86
CA VAL A 143 2.28 -5.24 -1.23
C VAL A 143 2.78 -6.62 -1.65
N LYS A 144 3.84 -6.69 -2.46
CA LYS A 144 4.45 -7.97 -2.83
C LYS A 144 4.91 -8.78 -1.63
N VAL A 145 5.61 -8.12 -0.69
CA VAL A 145 6.06 -8.74 0.56
C VAL A 145 4.86 -9.24 1.39
N ALA A 146 3.77 -8.47 1.45
CA ALA A 146 2.56 -8.89 2.14
C ALA A 146 1.88 -10.08 1.45
N ALA A 147 1.80 -10.09 0.13
CA ALA A 147 1.19 -11.16 -0.66
C ALA A 147 1.91 -12.51 -0.46
N GLU A 148 3.23 -12.48 -0.29
CA GLU A 148 4.04 -13.69 -0.04
C GLU A 148 4.01 -14.17 1.42
N ASN A 149 3.45 -13.38 2.35
CA ASN A 149 3.48 -13.67 3.78
C ASN A 149 2.24 -14.47 4.24
N PRO A 150 2.37 -15.75 4.64
CA PRO A 150 1.22 -16.53 5.13
C PRO A 150 0.58 -15.96 6.40
N ALA A 151 1.30 -15.13 7.17
CA ALA A 151 0.76 -14.53 8.38
C ALA A 151 -0.40 -13.56 8.11
N VAL A 152 -0.58 -13.10 6.86
CA VAL A 152 -1.71 -12.24 6.50
C VAL A 152 -2.95 -13.03 6.03
N ASP A 153 -2.87 -14.36 5.89
CA ASP A 153 -3.96 -15.20 5.40
C ASP A 153 -5.33 -14.94 6.05
N PRO A 154 -5.44 -14.75 7.38
CA PRO A 154 -6.73 -14.47 8.02
C PRO A 154 -7.44 -13.23 7.45
N PHE A 155 -6.67 -12.22 7.03
CA PHE A 155 -7.18 -10.96 6.50
C PHE A 155 -6.74 -10.67 5.06
N ARG A 156 -6.22 -11.67 4.32
CA ARG A 156 -5.69 -11.53 2.95
C ARG A 156 -6.65 -10.84 1.98
N ALA A 157 -7.95 -10.98 2.19
CA ALA A 157 -8.97 -10.33 1.36
C ALA A 157 -8.77 -8.81 1.24
N ILE A 158 -8.32 -8.12 2.29
CA ILE A 158 -8.12 -6.66 2.26
C ILE A 158 -6.80 -6.23 1.62
N LEU A 159 -5.90 -7.18 1.32
CA LEU A 159 -4.55 -6.98 0.81
C LEU A 159 -4.32 -7.74 -0.51
N ASP A 160 -5.38 -8.23 -1.14
CA ASP A 160 -5.28 -9.13 -2.28
C ASP A 160 -4.70 -8.40 -3.49
N ASP A 161 -3.51 -8.80 -3.93
CA ASP A 161 -2.79 -8.21 -5.06
C ASP A 161 -3.11 -8.89 -6.40
N SER A 162 -4.07 -9.82 -6.42
CA SER A 162 -4.52 -10.49 -7.65
C SER A 162 -5.04 -9.49 -8.69
N SER A 163 -5.80 -8.48 -8.26
CA SER A 163 -6.28 -7.40 -9.14
C SER A 163 -5.13 -6.61 -9.77
N LEU A 164 -4.08 -6.34 -8.99
CA LEU A 164 -2.89 -5.64 -9.47
C LEU A 164 -2.13 -6.47 -10.51
N ALA A 165 -2.04 -7.79 -10.29
CA ALA A 165 -1.40 -8.73 -11.22
C ALA A 165 -2.21 -8.93 -12.52
N GLU A 166 -3.54 -8.85 -12.47
CA GLU A 166 -4.42 -8.96 -13.64
C GLU A 166 -4.42 -7.67 -14.48
N ASN A 167 -4.39 -6.51 -13.81
CA ASN A 167 -4.56 -5.21 -14.47
C ASN A 167 -3.25 -4.50 -14.83
N SER A 168 -2.09 -5.06 -14.47
CA SER A 168 -0.79 -4.42 -14.71
C SER A 168 0.37 -5.42 -14.82
N PRO A 169 1.51 -5.03 -15.42
CA PRO A 169 2.72 -5.87 -15.47
C PRO A 169 3.48 -5.90 -14.13
N TYR A 170 2.76 -5.78 -13.01
CA TYR A 170 3.28 -5.63 -11.65
C TYR A 170 4.35 -6.66 -11.29
N LEU A 171 4.07 -7.96 -11.47
CA LEU A 171 5.01 -9.02 -11.10
C LEU A 171 6.31 -8.93 -11.91
N GLN A 172 6.23 -8.57 -13.19
CA GLN A 172 7.40 -8.38 -14.04
C GLN A 172 8.20 -7.14 -13.62
N ALA A 173 7.52 -6.04 -13.30
CA ALA A 173 8.17 -4.82 -12.84
C ALA A 173 8.92 -5.05 -11.52
N VAL A 174 8.30 -5.71 -10.55
CA VAL A 174 8.93 -6.05 -9.26
C VAL A 174 10.14 -6.94 -9.46
N ALA A 175 10.03 -8.02 -10.23
CA ALA A 175 11.15 -8.93 -10.48
C ALA A 175 12.37 -8.21 -11.08
N ARG A 176 12.16 -7.31 -12.06
CA ARG A 176 13.26 -6.53 -12.66
C ARG A 176 13.90 -5.58 -11.65
N ILE A 177 13.11 -4.98 -10.75
CA ILE A 177 13.61 -4.07 -9.71
C ILE A 177 14.40 -4.83 -8.64
N GLU A 178 13.92 -6.00 -8.21
CA GLU A 178 14.64 -6.86 -7.27
C GLU A 178 15.98 -7.34 -7.83
N ASP A 179 16.01 -7.75 -9.10
CA ASP A 179 17.26 -8.12 -9.77
C ASP A 179 18.24 -6.94 -9.88
N ALA A 180 17.75 -5.71 -10.05
CA ALA A 180 18.56 -4.49 -10.11
C ALA A 180 19.09 -4.01 -8.74
N LEU A 181 18.56 -4.55 -7.64
CA LEU A 181 18.99 -4.29 -6.26
C LEU A 181 20.05 -5.26 -5.76
N ARG A 182 20.31 -6.37 -6.48
CA ARG A 182 21.38 -7.32 -6.19
C ARG A 182 22.74 -6.79 -6.63
#